data_AF-A0A409YF58-F1
#
_entry.id   AF-A0A409YF58-F1
#
_cell.length_a   1.000
_cell.length_b   1.000
_cell.length_c   1.000
_cell.angle_alpha   90.00
_cell.angle_beta   90.00
_cell.angle_gamma   90.00
#
_symmetry.space_group_name_H-M   'P 1'
#
loop_
_entity.id
_entity.type
_entity.pdbx_description
1 polymer ?
#
loop_
_entity_poly.entity_id
_entity_poly.type
_entity_poly.pdbx_seq_one_letter_code
_entity_poly.pdbx_strand_id
1 'polypeptide(L)'
;MDPAYKYKRIDELTEEECESLAFLGPHVVHFVRSFVEDARASPQRLGGITCGVLDIVNNHYLSKAPKAFPQDAPVFPTVSQADTLLSQLSNDSSALTIVAPDLVSKFESNFWYHGISSNPPQLLWRSDLETNPFRHPTPEDRFFVNVPTKTAHGVFRTPLNKVWDDVAPKIVTSMKNNGIKYSSLSVARFSTHEEGDEENETFGPVVVWIAVWPGTTTAEGVRDATPDILDILADVNIQGVAVEWYEAAGAERLVDLPRQD
;
A
#
# COMPACT_ATOMS: atom_id res chain seq x y z
N MET A 1 -1.33 9.57 29.98
CA MET A 1 -0.98 8.52 30.96
C MET A 1 -0.35 9.10 32.23
N ASP A 2 -0.57 8.45 33.38
CA ASP A 2 0.15 8.71 34.65
C ASP A 2 1.65 8.33 34.52
N PRO A 3 2.60 9.23 34.86
CA PRO A 3 4.04 8.95 34.80
C PRO A 3 4.49 7.67 35.52
N ALA A 4 3.79 7.23 36.57
CA ALA A 4 4.11 6.01 37.30
C ALA A 4 4.00 4.74 36.44
N TYR A 5 3.15 4.76 35.40
CA TYR A 5 2.92 3.63 34.52
C TYR A 5 3.80 3.65 33.27
N LYS A 6 4.38 4.79 32.92
CA LYS A 6 5.10 4.99 31.65
C LYS A 6 6.16 3.92 31.34
N TYR A 7 6.88 3.47 32.37
CA TYR A 7 7.95 2.46 32.24
C TYR A 7 7.54 1.07 32.71
N LYS A 8 6.33 0.91 33.24
CA LYS A 8 5.80 -0.39 33.68
C LYS A 8 5.56 -1.27 32.44
N ARG A 9 5.86 -2.56 32.55
CA ARG A 9 5.67 -3.49 31.44
C ARG A 9 4.22 -3.97 31.36
N ILE A 10 3.77 -4.30 30.15
CA ILE A 10 2.38 -4.74 29.93
C ILE A 10 2.08 -6.05 30.68
N ASP A 11 3.05 -6.96 30.80
CA ASP A 11 2.86 -8.22 31.53
C ASP A 11 2.89 -8.07 33.06
N GLU A 12 3.20 -6.88 33.56
CA GLU A 12 3.12 -6.51 34.98
C GLU A 12 1.79 -5.83 35.33
N LEU A 13 0.90 -5.61 34.34
CA LEU A 13 -0.40 -5.00 34.55
C LEU A 13 -1.48 -6.03 34.83
N THR A 14 -2.29 -5.73 35.84
CA THR A 14 -3.58 -6.40 36.07
C THR A 14 -4.61 -6.04 34.99
N GLU A 15 -5.71 -6.78 34.93
CA GLU A 15 -6.81 -6.51 34.00
C GLU A 15 -7.46 -5.16 34.29
N GLU A 16 -7.69 -4.86 35.56
CA GLU A 16 -8.23 -3.59 36.02
C GLU A 16 -7.31 -2.41 35.66
N GLU A 17 -5.98 -2.59 35.79
CA GLU A 17 -5.01 -1.57 35.36
C GLU A 17 -5.06 -1.35 33.84
N CYS A 18 -5.13 -2.41 33.04
CA CYS A 18 -5.23 -2.30 31.59
C CYS A 18 -6.53 -1.61 31.13
N GLU A 19 -7.67 -1.87 31.79
CA GLU A 19 -8.92 -1.16 31.52
C GLU A 19 -8.83 0.31 31.92
N SER A 20 -8.27 0.61 33.10
CA SER A 20 -8.12 1.98 33.59
C SER A 20 -7.21 2.85 32.71
N LEU A 21 -6.22 2.23 32.05
CA LEU A 21 -5.30 2.87 31.11
C LEU A 21 -5.85 2.92 29.67
N ALA A 22 -7.09 2.50 29.44
CA ALA A 22 -7.72 2.43 28.12
C ALA A 22 -6.93 1.55 27.13
N PHE A 23 -6.33 0.46 27.62
CA PHE A 23 -5.70 -0.59 26.82
C PHE A 23 -6.58 -1.82 26.63
N LEU A 24 -7.59 -1.98 27.49
CA LEU A 24 -8.69 -2.93 27.34
C LEU A 24 -10.03 -2.20 27.47
N GLY A 25 -11.10 -2.76 26.90
CA GLY A 25 -12.45 -2.19 26.93
C GLY A 25 -13.04 -1.89 25.54
N PRO A 26 -14.33 -1.55 25.46
CA PRO A 26 -15.11 -1.51 24.22
C PRO A 26 -14.66 -0.43 23.23
N HIS A 27 -14.00 0.62 23.70
CA HIS A 27 -13.59 1.78 22.89
C HIS A 27 -12.09 1.82 22.60
N VAL A 28 -11.35 0.75 22.90
CA VAL A 28 -9.91 0.68 22.63
C VAL A 28 -9.65 0.24 21.20
N VAL A 29 -8.66 0.87 20.56
CA VAL A 29 -8.19 0.52 19.22
C VAL A 29 -7.85 -0.98 19.18
N HIS A 30 -8.42 -1.71 18.20
CA HIS A 30 -8.28 -3.17 18.11
C HIS A 30 -6.81 -3.63 18.12
N PHE A 31 -5.93 -2.87 17.48
CA PHE A 31 -4.49 -3.10 17.49
C PHE A 31 -3.91 -3.11 18.92
N VAL A 32 -4.25 -2.11 19.74
CA VAL A 32 -3.79 -2.00 21.14
C VAL A 32 -4.31 -3.17 21.97
N ARG A 33 -5.58 -3.58 21.76
CA ARG A 33 -6.17 -4.73 22.45
C ARG A 33 -5.47 -6.05 22.09
N SER A 34 -5.32 -6.34 20.80
CA SER A 34 -4.62 -7.53 20.31
C SER A 34 -3.19 -7.59 20.86
N PHE A 35 -2.54 -6.43 20.97
CA PHE A 35 -1.20 -6.32 21.49
C PHE A 35 -1.09 -6.71 22.98
N VAL A 36 -2.04 -6.28 23.81
CA VAL A 36 -2.10 -6.66 25.23
C VAL A 36 -2.40 -8.14 25.40
N GLU A 37 -3.31 -8.68 24.58
CA GLU A 37 -3.67 -10.10 24.58
C GLU A 37 -2.46 -10.98 24.19
N ASP A 38 -1.74 -10.61 23.13
CA ASP A 38 -0.55 -11.33 22.67
C ASP A 38 0.62 -11.22 23.66
N ALA A 39 0.80 -10.05 24.29
CA ALA A 39 1.80 -9.86 25.34
C ALA A 39 1.54 -10.72 26.58
N ARG A 40 0.26 -10.93 26.94
CA ARG A 40 -0.15 -11.82 28.03
C ARG A 40 -0.01 -13.29 27.65
N ALA A 41 -0.39 -13.65 26.42
CA ALA A 41 -0.29 -15.01 25.92
C ALA A 41 1.17 -15.45 25.66
N SER A 42 2.07 -14.51 25.37
CA SER A 42 3.48 -14.77 25.09
C SER A 42 4.42 -13.69 25.66
N PRO A 43 4.62 -13.65 26.99
CA PRO A 43 5.41 -12.60 27.66
C PRO A 43 6.87 -12.52 27.17
N GLN A 44 7.42 -13.62 26.68
CA GLN A 44 8.79 -13.71 26.15
C GLN A 44 8.98 -12.97 24.82
N ARG A 45 7.91 -12.75 24.04
CA ARG A 45 7.98 -12.07 22.74
C ARG A 45 7.65 -10.59 22.82
N LEU A 46 6.67 -10.23 23.66
CA LEU A 46 6.06 -8.90 23.66
C LEU A 46 5.88 -8.31 25.08
N GLY A 47 6.16 -9.07 26.14
CA GLY A 47 6.01 -8.60 27.53
C GLY A 47 6.98 -7.49 27.91
N GLY A 48 8.13 -7.35 27.23
CA GLY A 48 9.09 -6.28 27.47
C GLY A 48 8.63 -4.87 27.09
N ILE A 49 7.42 -4.75 26.52
CA ILE A 49 6.90 -3.48 26.02
C ILE A 49 6.29 -2.68 27.15
N THR A 50 6.62 -1.40 27.20
CA THR A 50 6.19 -0.51 28.28
C THR A 50 4.85 0.13 27.96
N CYS A 51 4.11 0.49 29.00
CA CYS A 51 2.83 1.19 28.85
C CYS A 51 3.00 2.50 28.09
N GLY A 52 4.14 3.19 28.22
CA GLY A 52 4.42 4.42 27.48
C GLY A 52 4.45 4.23 25.97
N VAL A 53 5.00 3.10 25.47
CA VAL A 53 4.98 2.77 24.04
C VAL A 53 3.54 2.50 23.58
N LEU A 54 2.77 1.77 24.39
CA LEU A 54 1.38 1.43 24.08
C LEU A 54 0.45 2.66 24.12
N ASP A 55 0.70 3.62 25.02
CA ASP A 55 -0.01 4.90 25.10
C ASP A 55 0.27 5.79 23.88
N ILE A 56 1.52 5.81 23.40
CA ILE A 56 1.87 6.51 22.15
C ILE A 56 1.11 5.91 20.97
N VAL A 57 1.08 4.59 20.86
CA VAL A 57 0.32 3.87 19.82
C VAL A 57 -1.17 4.19 19.93
N ASN A 58 -1.76 4.06 21.13
CA ASN A 58 -3.18 4.32 21.35
C ASN A 58 -3.56 5.76 20.98
N ASN A 59 -2.79 6.74 21.44
CA ASN A 59 -3.05 8.15 21.13
C ASN A 59 -2.80 8.50 19.66
N HIS A 60 -1.84 7.86 19.00
CA HIS A 60 -1.58 8.03 17.57
C HIS A 60 -2.75 7.52 16.70
N TYR A 61 -3.40 6.42 17.07
CA TYR A 61 -4.59 5.94 16.36
C TYR A 61 -5.86 6.72 16.74
N LEU A 62 -5.98 7.16 18.00
CA LEU A 62 -7.11 7.99 18.44
C LEU A 62 -7.08 9.40 17.85
N SER A 63 -5.90 9.99 17.63
CA SER A 63 -5.77 11.29 16.96
C SER A 63 -6.13 11.24 15.47
N LYS A 64 -6.09 10.04 14.87
CA LYS A 64 -6.47 9.75 13.48
C LYS A 64 -7.94 9.34 13.32
N ALA A 65 -8.67 9.10 14.41
CA ALA A 65 -10.09 8.77 14.33
C ALA A 65 -10.88 10.01 13.85
N PRO A 66 -11.78 9.87 12.85
CA PRO A 66 -12.55 11.00 12.35
C PRO A 66 -13.39 11.62 13.48
N LYS A 67 -13.30 12.95 13.62
CA LYS A 67 -14.12 13.73 14.56
C LYS A 67 -15.60 13.47 14.26
N ALA A 68 -16.34 13.06 15.29
CA ALA A 68 -17.70 12.53 15.22
C ALA A 68 -18.64 13.26 14.24
N PHE A 69 -19.22 12.49 13.32
CA PHE A 69 -20.43 12.86 12.60
C PHE A 69 -21.68 12.54 13.44
N PRO A 70 -22.83 13.21 13.21
CA PRO A 70 -24.07 13.00 13.96
C PRO A 70 -24.55 11.56 13.91
N GLN A 71 -25.12 11.12 15.03
CA GLN A 71 -25.28 9.74 15.49
C GLN A 71 -26.30 8.87 14.71
N ASP A 72 -26.68 9.21 13.48
CA ASP A 72 -27.74 8.51 12.72
C ASP A 72 -27.34 8.08 11.29
N ALA A 73 -26.04 7.97 10.98
CA ALA A 73 -25.57 7.39 9.73
C ALA A 73 -25.35 5.87 9.86
N PRO A 74 -25.64 5.06 8.81
CA PRO A 74 -25.46 3.62 8.85
C PRO A 74 -24.00 3.26 9.17
N VAL A 75 -23.82 2.27 10.03
CA VAL A 75 -22.54 1.77 10.53
C VAL A 75 -21.57 1.52 9.37
N PHE A 76 -20.56 2.38 9.23
CA PHE A 76 -19.40 2.12 8.40
C PHE A 76 -18.48 1.11 9.13
N PRO A 77 -17.84 0.17 8.42
CA PRO A 77 -16.93 -0.77 9.06
C PRO A 77 -15.66 -0.05 9.54
N THR A 78 -15.49 -0.06 10.86
CA THR A 78 -14.30 -0.40 11.68
C THR A 78 -12.92 -0.38 10.99
N VAL A 79 -11.95 0.30 11.63
CA VAL A 79 -10.47 0.19 11.52
C VAL A 79 -9.96 -0.62 10.30
N SER A 80 -9.33 0.08 9.36
CA SER A 80 -9.12 -0.31 7.95
C SER A 80 -8.47 -1.69 7.76
N GLN A 81 -9.02 -2.50 6.84
CA GLN A 81 -8.39 -3.74 6.35
C GLN A 81 -6.93 -3.53 5.91
N ALA A 82 -6.58 -2.33 5.45
CA ALA A 82 -5.23 -1.96 5.06
C ALA A 82 -4.25 -2.02 6.24
N ASP A 83 -4.66 -1.61 7.45
CA ASP A 83 -3.81 -1.63 8.65
C ASP A 83 -3.53 -3.07 9.10
N THR A 84 -4.53 -3.94 8.95
CA THR A 84 -4.39 -5.38 9.23
C THR A 84 -3.42 -6.03 8.24
N LEU A 85 -3.57 -5.74 6.94
CA LEU A 85 -2.69 -6.23 5.89
C LEU A 85 -1.24 -5.73 6.09
N LEU A 86 -1.09 -4.45 6.47
CA LEU A 86 0.21 -3.82 6.71
C LEU A 86 0.94 -4.54 7.85
N SER A 87 0.25 -4.75 8.98
CA SER A 87 0.81 -5.46 10.13
C SER A 87 1.16 -6.92 9.82
N GLN A 88 0.40 -7.59 8.96
CA GLN A 88 0.68 -8.97 8.58
C GLN A 88 1.93 -9.06 7.70
N LEU A 89 1.97 -8.26 6.63
CA LEU A 89 3.04 -8.34 5.65
C LEU A 89 4.35 -7.70 6.15
N SER A 90 4.29 -6.71 7.03
CA SER A 90 5.50 -6.09 7.60
C SER A 90 6.28 -7.04 8.52
N ASN A 91 5.60 -8.01 9.12
CA ASN A 91 6.20 -9.00 10.03
C ASN A 91 6.55 -10.32 9.31
N ASP A 92 6.16 -10.47 8.04
CA ASP A 92 6.42 -11.66 7.23
C ASP A 92 7.70 -11.47 6.40
N SER A 93 8.79 -12.09 6.85
CA SER A 93 10.07 -12.03 6.12
C SER A 93 9.97 -12.52 4.68
N SER A 94 9.07 -13.45 4.38
CA SER A 94 8.86 -13.94 3.01
C SER A 94 8.18 -12.88 2.13
N ALA A 95 7.29 -12.06 2.72
CA ALA A 95 6.64 -10.96 2.02
C ALA A 95 7.60 -9.81 1.69
N LEU A 96 8.68 -9.65 2.45
CA LEU A 96 9.74 -8.67 2.23
C LEU A 96 10.85 -9.17 1.29
N THR A 97 10.90 -10.48 1.05
CA THR A 97 11.93 -11.08 0.20
C THR A 97 11.59 -10.84 -1.27
N ILE A 98 12.54 -10.29 -2.01
CA ILE A 98 12.46 -10.20 -3.46
C ILE A 98 12.89 -11.56 -4.04
N VAL A 99 12.01 -12.18 -4.81
CA VAL A 99 12.26 -13.48 -5.43
C VAL A 99 12.14 -13.33 -6.94
N ALA A 100 13.09 -13.90 -7.67
CA ALA A 100 12.98 -14.01 -9.12
C ALA A 100 11.84 -15.01 -9.47
N PRO A 101 11.04 -14.76 -10.52
CA PRO A 101 11.27 -13.78 -11.59
C PRO A 101 10.63 -12.40 -11.34
N ASP A 102 9.80 -12.25 -10.31
CA ASP A 102 8.91 -11.10 -10.18
C ASP A 102 9.64 -9.79 -9.82
N LEU A 103 10.80 -9.87 -9.15
CA LEU A 103 11.67 -8.74 -8.76
C LEU A 103 11.00 -7.65 -7.90
N VAL A 104 9.72 -7.80 -7.57
CA VAL A 104 8.93 -6.98 -6.65
C VAL A 104 8.53 -7.85 -5.47
N SER A 105 8.76 -7.36 -4.25
CA SER A 105 8.34 -8.07 -3.04
C SER A 105 6.82 -8.08 -2.90
N LYS A 106 6.24 -9.07 -2.22
CA LYS A 106 4.79 -9.09 -1.92
C LYS A 106 4.35 -7.84 -1.15
N PHE A 107 5.19 -7.36 -0.23
CA PHE A 107 4.93 -6.13 0.51
C PHE A 107 4.85 -4.91 -0.42
N GLU A 108 5.84 -4.70 -1.28
CA GLU A 108 5.83 -3.63 -2.28
C GLU A 108 4.64 -3.74 -3.23
N SER A 109 4.31 -4.95 -3.70
CA SER A 109 3.15 -5.19 -4.58
C SER A 109 1.85 -4.66 -3.97
N ASN A 110 1.65 -4.83 -2.65
CA ASN A 110 0.44 -4.40 -1.95
C ASN A 110 0.46 -2.93 -1.52
N PHE A 111 1.62 -2.34 -1.31
CA PHE A 111 1.77 -1.00 -0.70
C PHE A 111 2.35 0.06 -1.63
N TRP A 112 2.75 -0.29 -2.85
CA TRP A 112 3.27 0.69 -3.81
C TRP A 112 2.30 1.84 -4.04
N TYR A 113 1.01 1.54 -4.22
CA TYR A 113 -0.04 2.54 -4.47
C TYR A 113 -0.79 2.97 -3.20
N HIS A 114 -0.17 2.81 -2.03
CA HIS A 114 -0.79 3.16 -0.75
C HIS A 114 -1.35 4.59 -0.76
N GLY A 115 -2.60 4.73 -0.32
CA GLY A 115 -3.29 6.03 -0.20
C GLY A 115 -4.00 6.55 -1.46
N ILE A 116 -3.81 5.92 -2.63
CA ILE A 116 -4.58 6.28 -3.84
C ILE A 116 -6.08 5.99 -3.67
N SER A 117 -6.41 4.90 -2.98
CA SER A 117 -7.78 4.54 -2.62
C SER A 117 -7.79 3.66 -1.36
N SER A 118 -8.97 3.35 -0.83
CA SER A 118 -9.11 2.43 0.31
C SER A 118 -8.70 0.99 -0.01
N ASN A 119 -8.71 0.61 -1.29
CA ASN A 119 -8.26 -0.69 -1.78
C ASN A 119 -7.45 -0.45 -3.07
N PRO A 120 -6.19 -0.01 -2.94
CA PRO A 120 -5.38 0.33 -4.09
C PRO A 120 -5.07 -0.92 -4.93
N PRO A 121 -4.83 -0.76 -6.24
CA PRO A 121 -4.46 -1.89 -7.08
C PRO A 121 -3.12 -2.49 -6.63
N GLN A 122 -2.89 -3.76 -6.95
CA GLN A 122 -1.61 -4.41 -6.69
C GLN A 122 -0.64 -4.14 -7.84
N LEU A 123 0.56 -3.69 -7.50
CA LEU A 123 1.66 -3.55 -8.46
C LEU A 123 2.12 -4.95 -8.89
N LEU A 124 2.21 -5.16 -10.20
CA LEU A 124 2.80 -6.36 -10.79
C LEU A 124 4.29 -6.16 -11.05
N TRP A 125 4.65 -5.05 -11.69
CA TRP A 125 6.04 -4.75 -12.04
C TRP A 125 6.21 -3.27 -12.41
N ARG A 126 7.42 -2.74 -12.27
CA ARG A 126 7.78 -1.37 -12.67
C ARG A 126 9.20 -1.28 -13.25
N SER A 127 9.41 -0.35 -14.16
CA SER A 127 10.70 -0.21 -14.88
C SER A 127 11.79 0.52 -14.12
N ASP A 128 11.45 1.22 -13.04
CA ASP A 128 12.35 2.07 -12.27
C ASP A 128 12.84 1.41 -10.97
N LEU A 129 12.83 0.08 -10.89
CA LEU A 129 13.22 -0.68 -9.70
C LEU A 129 14.59 -0.27 -9.14
N GLU A 130 15.57 -0.06 -10.01
CA GLU A 130 16.96 0.28 -9.62
C GLU A 130 17.13 1.75 -9.21
N THR A 131 16.41 2.66 -9.86
CA THR A 131 16.58 4.11 -9.67
C THR A 131 15.63 4.68 -8.62
N ASN A 132 14.59 3.94 -8.26
CA ASN A 132 13.55 4.32 -7.31
C ASN A 132 13.24 3.14 -6.37
N PRO A 133 14.13 2.78 -5.44
CA PRO A 133 13.92 1.63 -4.57
C PRO A 133 12.73 1.85 -3.63
N PHE A 134 11.93 0.81 -3.42
CA PHE A 134 10.87 0.83 -2.41
C PHE A 134 11.44 0.57 -1.01
N ARG A 135 11.05 1.37 -0.03
CA ARG A 135 11.50 1.21 1.36
C ARG A 135 10.77 0.03 1.99
N HIS A 136 11.48 -1.07 2.23
CA HIS A 136 10.99 -2.16 3.07
C HIS A 136 11.10 -1.82 4.56
N PRO A 137 10.14 -2.25 5.38
CA PRO A 137 10.26 -2.15 6.83
C PRO A 137 11.47 -2.94 7.30
N THR A 138 12.27 -2.31 8.15
CA THR A 138 13.39 -2.93 8.85
C THR A 138 12.91 -3.48 10.20
N PRO A 139 13.69 -4.35 10.85
CA PRO A 139 13.37 -4.81 12.21
C PRO A 139 13.28 -3.69 13.26
N GLU A 140 13.75 -2.48 12.95
CA GLU A 140 13.64 -1.29 13.80
C GLU A 140 12.27 -0.60 13.64
N ASP A 141 11.60 -0.79 12.50
CA ASP A 141 10.28 -0.23 12.17
C ASP A 141 9.10 -1.02 12.79
N ARG A 142 9.38 -1.97 13.71
CA ARG A 142 8.42 -2.96 14.27
C ARG A 142 7.11 -2.40 14.82
N PHE A 143 7.08 -1.12 15.19
CA PHE A 143 5.91 -0.49 15.80
C PHE A 143 5.30 0.64 14.96
N PHE A 144 6.03 1.15 13.97
CA PHE A 144 5.65 2.31 13.16
C PHE A 144 6.14 2.14 11.72
N VAL A 145 5.47 1.27 10.96
CA VAL A 145 5.73 1.16 9.53
C VAL A 145 5.05 2.33 8.83
N ASN A 146 5.82 3.35 8.46
CA ASN A 146 5.32 4.47 7.68
C ASN A 146 5.47 4.16 6.18
N VAL A 147 4.37 3.77 5.54
CA VAL A 147 4.32 3.65 4.08
C VAL A 147 3.93 5.02 3.52
N PRO A 148 4.74 5.62 2.64
CA PRO A 148 4.40 6.91 2.04
C PRO A 148 3.03 6.85 1.35
N THR A 149 2.21 7.86 1.58
CA THR A 149 0.92 8.01 0.89
C THR A 149 1.15 8.61 -0.48
N LYS A 150 0.54 7.99 -1.50
CA LYS A 150 0.57 8.46 -2.89
C LYS A 150 -0.73 9.15 -3.27
N THR A 151 -0.58 10.22 -4.04
CA THR A 151 -1.67 10.85 -4.79
C THR A 151 -1.40 10.72 -6.28
N ALA A 152 -2.41 10.27 -7.03
CA ALA A 152 -2.33 10.16 -8.48
C ALA A 152 -2.69 11.50 -9.13
N HIS A 153 -1.81 12.01 -9.98
CA HIS A 153 -2.02 13.24 -10.74
C HIS A 153 -2.05 12.97 -12.23
N GLY A 154 -2.93 13.69 -12.94
CA GLY A 154 -2.90 13.73 -14.39
C GLY A 154 -1.64 14.42 -14.90
N VAL A 155 -1.11 13.94 -16.03
CA VAL A 155 0.06 14.54 -16.67
C VAL A 155 -0.39 15.49 -17.77
N PHE A 156 -0.05 16.77 -17.61
CA PHE A 156 -0.41 17.81 -18.57
C PHE A 156 0.83 18.60 -19.01
N ARG A 157 0.76 19.15 -20.22
CA ARG A 157 1.79 20.07 -20.78
C ARG A 157 3.21 19.48 -20.84
N THR A 158 3.33 18.15 -20.96
CA THR A 158 4.63 17.47 -21.16
C THR A 158 4.88 17.17 -22.65
N PRO A 159 6.13 16.91 -23.06
CA PRO A 159 6.43 16.42 -24.40
C PRO A 159 5.64 15.15 -24.76
N LEU A 160 5.41 14.25 -23.79
CA LEU A 160 4.64 13.03 -23.99
C LEU A 160 3.19 13.32 -24.42
N ASN A 161 2.55 14.33 -23.84
CA ASN A 161 1.17 14.71 -24.22
C ASN A 161 1.05 15.11 -25.70
N LYS A 162 2.12 15.65 -26.31
CA LYS A 162 2.10 16.11 -27.71
C LYS A 162 2.13 14.96 -28.71
N VAL A 163 2.63 13.80 -28.29
CA VAL A 163 2.88 12.63 -29.15
C VAL A 163 2.06 11.41 -28.70
N TRP A 164 1.24 11.57 -27.65
CA TRP A 164 0.50 10.46 -27.03
C TRP A 164 -0.45 9.76 -28.01
N ASP A 165 -1.13 10.52 -28.87
CA ASP A 165 -2.07 9.97 -29.87
C ASP A 165 -1.37 9.05 -30.90
N ASP A 166 -0.06 9.25 -31.13
CA ASP A 166 0.76 8.41 -32.02
C ASP A 166 1.45 7.26 -31.27
N VAL A 167 1.82 7.49 -30.01
CA VAL A 167 2.56 6.54 -29.15
C VAL A 167 1.65 5.48 -28.55
N ALA A 168 0.50 5.87 -27.99
CA ALA A 168 -0.39 4.95 -27.29
C ALA A 168 -0.84 3.76 -28.17
N PRO A 169 -1.21 3.93 -29.46
CA PRO A 169 -1.54 2.81 -30.33
C PRO A 169 -0.37 1.84 -30.57
N LYS A 170 0.88 2.34 -30.60
CA LYS A 170 2.08 1.50 -30.75
C LYS A 170 2.30 0.68 -29.49
N ILE A 171 2.14 1.28 -28.31
CA ILE A 171 2.21 0.58 -27.01
C ILE A 171 1.15 -0.53 -26.98
N VAL A 172 -0.10 -0.22 -27.34
CA VAL A 172 -1.19 -1.22 -27.42
C VAL A 172 -0.84 -2.37 -28.38
N THR A 173 -0.23 -2.05 -29.52
CA THR A 173 0.21 -3.05 -30.50
C THR A 173 1.31 -3.94 -29.94
N SER A 174 2.31 -3.36 -29.25
CA SER A 174 3.36 -4.13 -28.56
C SER A 174 2.76 -5.05 -27.49
N MET A 175 1.87 -4.55 -26.63
CA MET A 175 1.19 -5.37 -25.62
C MET A 175 0.45 -6.56 -26.26
N LYS A 176 -0.27 -6.31 -27.36
CA LYS A 176 -0.98 -7.36 -28.09
C LYS A 176 -0.03 -8.40 -28.69
N ASN A 177 1.10 -7.98 -29.25
CA ASN A 177 2.11 -8.88 -29.80
C ASN A 177 2.75 -9.77 -28.73
N ASN A 178 2.87 -9.24 -27.51
CA ASN A 178 3.33 -9.97 -26.32
C ASN A 178 2.21 -10.76 -25.62
N GLY A 179 1.00 -10.82 -26.19
CA GLY A 179 -0.13 -11.57 -25.62
C GLY A 179 -0.74 -10.97 -24.35
N ILE A 180 -0.39 -9.73 -24.00
CA ILE A 180 -0.85 -9.04 -22.79
C ILE A 180 -2.26 -8.48 -23.01
N LYS A 181 -3.17 -8.85 -22.12
CA LYS A 181 -4.53 -8.29 -22.07
C LYS A 181 -4.56 -7.13 -21.07
N TYR A 182 -4.66 -5.92 -21.60
CA TYR A 182 -4.80 -4.71 -20.79
C TYR A 182 -6.27 -4.27 -20.67
N SER A 183 -6.60 -3.57 -19.60
CA SER A 183 -7.91 -2.95 -19.35
C SER A 183 -7.84 -1.42 -19.39
N SER A 184 -6.68 -0.83 -19.07
CA SER A 184 -6.46 0.62 -19.12
C SER A 184 -5.01 0.94 -19.49
N LEU A 185 -4.82 1.99 -20.29
CA LEU A 185 -3.53 2.59 -20.62
C LEU A 185 -3.64 4.09 -20.38
N SER A 186 -2.91 4.60 -19.39
CA SER A 186 -2.98 5.99 -18.98
C SER A 186 -1.60 6.57 -18.71
N VAL A 187 -1.52 7.90 -18.60
CA VAL A 187 -0.30 8.60 -18.16
C VAL A 187 -0.61 9.27 -16.83
N ALA A 188 0.17 8.94 -15.82
CA ALA A 188 0.01 9.45 -14.47
C ALA A 188 1.34 10.02 -13.96
N ARG A 189 1.24 10.80 -12.89
CA ARG A 189 2.39 11.18 -12.07
C ARG A 189 1.98 11.01 -10.63
N PHE A 190 2.78 10.30 -9.86
CA PHE A 190 2.50 10.13 -8.44
C PHE A 190 3.31 11.13 -7.65
N SER A 191 2.64 11.73 -6.69
CA SER A 191 3.32 12.37 -5.59
C SER A 191 3.36 11.45 -4.38
N THR A 192 4.31 11.65 -3.50
CA THR A 192 4.44 10.95 -2.22
C THR A 192 4.62 11.96 -1.10
N HIS A 193 3.94 11.73 0.02
CA HIS A 193 4.20 12.43 1.27
C HIS A 193 4.20 11.43 2.43
N GLU A 194 4.92 11.77 3.51
CA GLU A 194 4.82 11.02 4.75
C GLU A 194 3.52 11.41 5.48
N GLU A 195 2.92 10.44 6.18
CA GLU A 195 1.70 10.69 6.91
C GLU A 195 1.90 11.79 7.99
N GLY A 196 1.11 12.86 7.91
CA GLY A 196 1.22 14.02 8.81
C GLY A 196 2.16 15.13 8.32
N ASP A 197 2.77 14.97 7.14
CA ASP A 197 3.61 15.98 6.49
C ASP A 197 3.16 16.23 5.03
N GLU A 198 1.91 16.71 4.89
CA GLU A 198 1.30 17.02 3.59
C GLU A 198 1.98 18.18 2.86
N GLU A 199 2.78 18.99 3.56
CA GLU A 199 3.47 20.15 2.99
C GLU A 199 4.72 19.76 2.19
N ASN A 200 5.32 18.60 2.48
CA ASN A 200 6.54 18.10 1.83
C ASN A 200 6.25 17.04 0.76
N GLU A 201 5.34 17.36 -0.16
CA GLU A 201 5.00 16.49 -1.28
C GLU A 201 6.14 16.40 -2.32
N THR A 202 6.60 15.18 -2.60
CA THR A 202 7.63 14.91 -3.62
C THR A 202 7.01 14.27 -4.86
N PHE A 203 7.26 14.83 -6.04
CA PHE A 203 6.76 14.28 -7.30
C PHE A 203 7.73 13.28 -7.93
N GLY A 204 7.24 12.08 -8.21
CA GLY A 204 7.94 11.05 -8.96
C GLY A 204 8.08 11.38 -10.47
N PRO A 205 8.59 10.44 -11.28
CA PRO A 205 8.64 10.59 -12.73
C PRO A 205 7.23 10.58 -13.34
N VAL A 206 7.15 10.89 -14.64
CA VAL A 206 5.95 10.58 -15.42
C VAL A 206 5.88 9.07 -15.59
N VAL A 207 4.68 8.50 -15.46
CA VAL A 207 4.43 7.06 -15.48
C VAL A 207 3.46 6.74 -16.62
N VAL A 208 3.83 5.80 -17.48
CA VAL A 208 2.86 5.04 -18.29
C VAL A 208 2.25 3.99 -17.37
N TRP A 209 1.02 4.21 -16.97
CA TRP A 209 0.32 3.45 -15.95
C TRP A 209 -0.68 2.50 -16.60
N ILE A 210 -0.37 1.20 -16.53
CA ILE A 210 -1.05 0.17 -17.32
C ILE A 210 -1.75 -0.83 -16.40
N ALA A 211 -3.06 -0.92 -16.57
CA ALA A 211 -3.88 -1.92 -15.90
C ALA A 211 -4.01 -3.17 -16.76
N VAL A 212 -3.74 -4.34 -16.19
CA VAL A 212 -3.97 -5.64 -16.85
C VAL A 212 -5.19 -6.36 -16.29
N TRP A 213 -5.76 -7.24 -17.09
CA TRP A 213 -6.86 -8.09 -16.64
C TRP A 213 -6.36 -9.09 -15.59
N PRO A 214 -7.11 -9.29 -14.50
CA PRO A 214 -6.70 -10.20 -13.45
C PRO A 214 -6.41 -11.62 -13.92
N GLY A 215 -5.30 -12.19 -13.47
CA GLY A 215 -4.86 -13.54 -13.79
C GLY A 215 -4.55 -13.81 -15.28
N THR A 216 -4.38 -12.76 -16.11
CA THR A 216 -4.11 -12.93 -17.55
C THR A 216 -2.64 -12.82 -17.95
N THR A 217 -1.79 -12.35 -17.04
CA THR A 217 -0.34 -12.22 -17.25
C THR A 217 0.40 -12.34 -15.90
N THR A 218 1.72 -12.43 -15.95
CA THR A 218 2.61 -12.51 -14.78
C THR A 218 3.52 -11.29 -14.71
N ALA A 219 4.17 -11.04 -13.57
CA ALA A 219 5.18 -10.00 -13.44
C ALA A 219 6.34 -10.20 -14.43
N GLU A 220 6.76 -11.44 -14.63
CA GLU A 220 7.71 -11.83 -15.69
C GLU A 220 7.23 -11.44 -17.09
N GLY A 221 5.98 -11.75 -17.44
CA GLY A 221 5.45 -11.42 -18.77
C GLY A 221 5.42 -9.92 -19.06
N VAL A 222 5.05 -9.10 -18.07
CA VAL A 222 5.06 -7.63 -18.23
C VAL A 222 6.47 -7.03 -18.17
N ARG A 223 7.38 -7.62 -17.38
CA ARG A 223 8.80 -7.26 -17.35
C ARG A 223 9.42 -7.44 -18.73
N ASP A 224 9.23 -8.62 -19.32
CA ASP A 224 9.83 -8.97 -20.61
C ASP A 224 9.25 -8.16 -21.78
N ALA A 225 8.01 -7.69 -21.66
CA ALA A 225 7.37 -6.82 -22.64
C ALA A 225 7.70 -5.32 -22.48
N THR A 226 8.24 -4.90 -21.31
CA THR A 226 8.48 -3.48 -21.06
C THR A 226 9.56 -2.85 -21.96
N PRO A 227 10.68 -3.52 -22.30
CA PRO A 227 11.67 -2.95 -23.22
C PRO A 227 11.07 -2.42 -24.53
N ASP A 228 10.13 -3.14 -25.15
CA ASP A 228 9.45 -2.68 -26.36
C ASP A 228 8.73 -1.33 -26.16
N ILE A 229 8.09 -1.14 -24.99
CA ILE A 229 7.38 0.10 -24.66
C ILE A 229 8.38 1.25 -24.45
N LEU A 230 9.49 0.98 -23.78
CA LEU A 230 10.55 1.96 -23.57
C LEU A 230 11.20 2.37 -24.89
N ASP A 231 11.41 1.43 -25.81
CA ASP A 231 11.94 1.70 -27.16
C ASP A 231 10.98 2.58 -27.97
N ILE A 232 9.67 2.29 -27.93
CA ILE A 232 8.63 3.13 -28.56
C ILE A 232 8.68 4.57 -28.04
N LEU A 233 8.92 4.78 -26.75
CA LEU A 233 9.05 6.11 -26.14
C LEU A 233 10.38 6.77 -26.54
N ALA A 234 11.47 6.01 -26.57
CA ALA A 234 12.80 6.50 -26.94
C ALA A 234 12.86 6.95 -28.41
N ASP A 235 12.17 6.24 -29.32
CA ASP A 235 12.07 6.57 -30.75
C ASP A 235 11.47 7.96 -31.01
N VAL A 236 10.64 8.46 -30.10
CA VAL A 236 10.06 9.81 -30.14
C VAL A 236 10.75 10.77 -29.16
N ASN A 237 11.95 10.40 -28.70
CA ASN A 237 12.79 11.17 -27.79
C ASN A 237 12.11 11.51 -26.45
N ILE A 238 11.25 10.61 -25.96
CA ILE A 238 10.68 10.69 -24.61
C ILE A 238 11.54 9.82 -23.68
N GLN A 239 12.16 10.47 -22.69
CA GLN A 239 13.04 9.84 -21.70
C GLN A 239 12.58 10.18 -20.28
N GLY A 240 13.08 9.43 -19.30
CA GLY A 240 12.76 9.65 -17.88
C GLY A 240 11.31 9.33 -17.52
N VAL A 241 10.66 8.47 -18.31
CA VAL A 241 9.32 7.94 -18.05
C VAL A 241 9.46 6.53 -17.48
N ALA A 242 8.73 6.24 -16.41
CA ALA A 242 8.60 4.90 -15.87
C ALA A 242 7.39 4.18 -16.50
N VAL A 243 7.46 2.86 -16.63
CA VAL A 243 6.32 2.02 -16.99
C VAL A 243 5.95 1.21 -15.76
N GLU A 244 4.70 1.35 -15.30
CA GLU A 244 4.18 0.65 -14.14
C GLU A 244 2.96 -0.18 -14.53
N TRP A 245 2.99 -1.46 -14.15
CA TRP A 245 1.95 -2.43 -14.42
C TRP A 245 1.23 -2.81 -13.14
N TYR A 246 -0.09 -2.84 -13.18
CA TYR A 246 -0.89 -3.23 -12.04
C TYR A 246 -2.08 -4.10 -12.46
N GLU A 247 -2.52 -4.94 -11.54
CA GLU A 247 -3.70 -5.75 -11.75
C GLU A 247 -4.96 -4.92 -11.49
N ALA A 248 -5.89 -4.88 -12.44
CA ALA A 248 -7.10 -4.08 -12.30
C ALA A 248 -8.02 -4.66 -11.21
N ALA A 249 -8.47 -3.82 -10.27
CA ALA A 249 -9.48 -4.23 -9.29
C ALA A 249 -10.83 -4.45 -10.00
N GLY A 250 -11.44 -5.63 -9.84
CA GLY A 250 -12.86 -5.83 -10.15
C GLY A 250 -13.22 -6.40 -11.53
N ALA A 251 -12.39 -7.26 -12.13
CA ALA A 251 -12.96 -8.31 -12.97
C ALA A 251 -13.39 -9.46 -12.06
N GLU A 252 -14.46 -9.29 -11.29
CA GLU A 252 -15.23 -10.47 -10.91
C GLU A 252 -15.46 -11.25 -12.19
N ARG A 253 -15.10 -12.53 -12.19
CA ARG A 253 -15.41 -13.46 -13.26
C ARG A 253 -16.92 -13.38 -13.50
N LEU A 254 -17.34 -12.60 -14.49
CA LEU A 254 -18.73 -12.45 -14.94
C LEU A 254 -19.30 -13.77 -15.52
N VAL A 255 -18.62 -14.89 -15.30
CA VAL A 255 -19.03 -16.25 -15.65
C VAL A 255 -19.83 -16.96 -14.56
N ASP A 256 -19.94 -16.41 -13.34
CA ASP A 256 -20.62 -17.09 -12.22
C ASP A 256 -21.89 -16.40 -11.71
N LEU A 257 -22.49 -15.47 -12.47
CA LEU A 257 -23.86 -15.03 -12.18
C LEU A 257 -24.86 -16.04 -12.77
N PRO A 258 -25.68 -16.74 -11.94
CA PRO A 258 -26.75 -17.57 -12.47
C PRO A 258 -27.73 -16.66 -13.21
N ARG A 259 -28.11 -17.06 -14.43
CA ARG A 259 -29.24 -16.45 -15.13
C ARG A 259 -30.45 -16.53 -14.21
N GLN A 260 -30.99 -15.38 -13.85
CA GLN A 260 -32.34 -15.31 -13.32
C GLN A 260 -33.28 -15.50 -14.50
N ASP A 261 -33.89 -16.68 -14.56
CA ASP A 261 -35.07 -16.97 -15.36
C ASP A 261 -36.32 -16.32 -14.76
#